data_AF-U4R6S9-F1
#
_entry.id   AF-U4R6S9-F1
#
_cell.length_a   1.000
_cell.length_b   1.000
_cell.length_c   1.000
_cell.angle_alpha   90.00
_cell.angle_beta   90.00
_cell.angle_gamma   90.00
#
_symmetry.space_group_name_H-M   'P 1'
#
loop_
_entity.id
_entity.type
_entity.pdbx_description
1 polymer ?
#
loop_
_entity_poly.entity_id
_entity_poly.type
_entity_poly.pdbx_seq_one_letter_code
_entity_poly.pdbx_strand_id
1 'polypeptide(L)'
;MKISGDVYNVSKVYNTQNHVGAVNQVNSVKPKKDVISISDNAKDHQVVFKALKEVPDVRQNKIDEFKEVYHSGTYNVSGQEIVEKLGKAMIDEKA
;
A
#
# COMPACT_ATOMS: atom_id res chain seq x y z
N MET A 1 -24.86 23.99 0.93
CA MET A 1 -24.60 22.55 1.11
C MET A 1 -25.79 21.77 0.54
N LYS A 2 -25.54 20.54 0.06
CA LYS A 2 -26.45 19.53 -0.54
C LYS A 2 -26.41 19.45 -2.08
N ILE A 3 -25.62 18.48 -2.56
CA ILE A 3 -25.64 17.94 -3.91
C ILE A 3 -26.72 16.84 -3.92
N SER A 4 -27.69 16.97 -4.81
CA SER A 4 -28.58 15.90 -5.29
C SER A 4 -28.81 16.26 -6.76
N GLY A 5 -28.48 15.50 -7.78
CA GLY A 5 -28.19 14.08 -7.91
C GLY A 5 -28.87 13.69 -9.22
N ASP A 6 -28.11 13.53 -10.30
CA ASP A 6 -28.59 12.95 -11.56
C ASP A 6 -27.41 12.33 -12.32
N VAL A 7 -26.83 11.29 -11.72
CA VAL A 7 -26.01 10.30 -12.44
C VAL A 7 -26.94 9.22 -12.96
N TYR A 8 -27.76 9.56 -13.94
CA TYR A 8 -28.55 8.59 -14.70
C TYR A 8 -28.32 8.90 -16.17
N ASN A 9 -27.49 8.09 -16.86
CA ASN A 9 -27.57 7.79 -18.30
C ASN A 9 -26.31 7.06 -18.85
N VAL A 10 -25.29 6.77 -18.03
CA VAL A 10 -24.10 6.01 -18.48
C VAL A 10 -24.40 4.57 -18.94
N SER A 11 -25.57 4.02 -18.63
CA SER A 11 -26.02 2.71 -19.14
C SER A 11 -26.61 2.76 -20.56
N LYS A 12 -27.09 3.92 -21.03
CA LYS A 12 -27.65 4.07 -22.40
C LYS A 12 -26.56 4.03 -23.47
N VAL A 13 -25.38 4.58 -23.18
CA VAL A 13 -24.25 4.59 -24.12
C VAL A 13 -23.68 3.19 -24.39
N TYR A 14 -23.82 2.25 -23.45
CA TYR A 14 -23.35 0.88 -23.64
C TYR A 14 -24.27 0.04 -24.53
N ASN A 15 -25.56 0.40 -24.63
CA ASN A 15 -26.58 -0.45 -25.28
C ASN A 15 -26.85 -0.08 -26.76
N THR A 16 -26.23 0.96 -27.30
CA THR A 16 -26.50 1.42 -28.68
C THR A 16 -25.70 0.69 -29.77
N GLN A 17 -25.02 -0.41 -29.43
CA GLN A 17 -24.09 -1.11 -30.31
C GLN A 17 -24.71 -2.21 -31.20
N ASN A 18 -25.94 -2.04 -31.67
CA ASN A 18 -26.50 -2.91 -32.70
C ASN A 18 -27.39 -2.07 -33.60
N HIS A 19 -26.93 -1.74 -34.81
CA HIS A 19 -27.67 -1.68 -36.09
C HIS A 19 -26.68 -1.28 -37.19
N VAL A 20 -26.64 -2.09 -38.25
CA VAL A 20 -25.63 -2.14 -39.32
C VAL A 20 -25.89 -1.09 -40.41
N GLY A 21 -24.83 -0.49 -40.97
CA GLY A 21 -24.89 0.28 -42.21
C GLY A 21 -23.48 0.58 -42.74
N ALA A 22 -23.14 0.02 -43.90
CA ALA A 22 -21.83 0.16 -44.54
C ALA A 22 -21.62 1.57 -45.11
N VAL A 23 -20.47 2.22 -44.83
CA VAL A 23 -19.76 3.01 -45.84
C VAL A 23 -18.36 3.49 -45.37
N ASN A 24 -17.41 3.31 -46.29
CA ASN A 24 -16.11 3.96 -46.48
C ASN A 24 -15.05 3.88 -45.37
N GLN A 25 -14.01 3.15 -45.74
CA GLN A 25 -12.67 3.09 -45.18
C GLN A 25 -12.02 4.48 -45.17
N VAL A 26 -12.39 5.33 -44.21
CA VAL A 26 -11.58 6.48 -43.83
C VAL A 26 -10.56 5.94 -42.84
N ASN A 27 -9.27 6.01 -43.18
CA ASN A 27 -8.18 5.66 -42.27
C ASN A 27 -8.37 6.41 -40.94
N SER A 28 -9.03 5.76 -39.98
CA SER A 28 -9.16 6.27 -38.62
C SER A 28 -7.74 6.32 -38.08
N VAL A 29 -7.21 7.54 -37.99
CA VAL A 29 -6.05 7.83 -37.15
C VAL A 29 -6.43 7.31 -35.77
N LYS A 30 -5.88 6.15 -35.40
CA LYS A 30 -6.08 5.57 -34.06
C LYS A 30 -5.74 6.69 -33.08
N PRO A 31 -6.60 7.03 -32.11
CA PRO A 31 -6.22 7.96 -31.06
C PRO A 31 -4.93 7.41 -30.46
N LYS A 32 -3.86 8.19 -30.55
CA LYS A 32 -2.56 7.81 -30.01
C LYS A 32 -2.81 7.50 -28.54
N LYS A 33 -2.70 6.23 -28.14
CA LYS A 33 -2.92 5.84 -26.74
C LYS A 33 -1.97 6.68 -25.91
N ASP A 34 -2.49 7.35 -24.90
CA ASP A 34 -1.66 8.09 -23.96
C ASP A 34 -0.65 7.11 -23.37
N VAL A 35 0.63 7.37 -23.63
CA VAL A 35 1.73 6.54 -23.14
C VAL A 35 2.11 7.09 -21.77
N ILE A 36 1.75 6.36 -20.73
CA ILE A 36 2.16 6.66 -19.36
C ILE A 36 3.57 6.09 -19.17
N SER A 37 4.56 6.97 -19.08
CA SER A 37 5.95 6.61 -18.77
C SER A 37 6.18 6.75 -17.26
N ILE A 38 6.23 5.62 -16.55
CA ILE A 38 6.60 5.59 -15.13
C ILE A 38 8.14 5.61 -15.05
N SER A 39 8.70 6.50 -14.22
CA SER A 39 10.15 6.56 -13.99
C SER A 39 10.64 5.25 -13.37
N ASP A 40 11.86 4.85 -13.69
CA ASP A 40 12.41 3.58 -13.17
C ASP A 40 12.53 3.60 -11.65
N ASN A 41 12.93 4.74 -11.07
CA ASN A 41 12.90 4.95 -9.62
C ASN A 41 11.51 4.68 -9.01
N ALA A 42 10.43 5.14 -9.65
CA ALA A 42 9.07 4.91 -9.13
C ALA A 42 8.68 3.43 -9.15
N LYS A 43 9.16 2.66 -10.14
CA LYS A 43 8.98 1.21 -10.17
C LYS A 43 9.73 0.55 -9.02
N ASP A 44 10.98 0.95 -8.78
CA ASP A 44 11.82 0.40 -7.71
C ASP A 44 11.20 0.68 -6.34
N HIS A 45 10.74 1.92 -6.10
CA HIS A 45 10.02 2.26 -4.88
C HIS A 45 8.77 1.40 -4.70
N GLN A 46 7.99 1.16 -5.76
CA GLN A 46 6.80 0.32 -5.68
C GLN A 46 7.15 -1.13 -5.32
N VAL A 47 8.25 -1.67 -5.84
CA VAL A 47 8.75 -3.02 -5.50
C VAL A 47 9.14 -3.08 -4.03
N VAL A 48 9.90 -2.09 -3.54
CA VAL A 48 10.31 -2.01 -2.13
C VAL A 48 9.09 -1.88 -1.21
N PHE A 49 8.13 -1.01 -1.54
CA PHE A 49 6.91 -0.86 -0.74
C PHE A 49 6.07 -2.14 -0.70
N LYS A 50 6.04 -2.92 -1.78
CA LYS A 50 5.37 -4.23 -1.79
C LYS A 50 6.10 -5.21 -0.87
N ALA A 51 7.42 -5.32 -0.99
CA ALA A 51 8.22 -6.18 -0.14
C ALA A 51 8.09 -5.82 1.35
N LEU A 52 8.07 -4.54 1.68
CA LEU A 52 7.86 -4.07 3.06
C LEU A 52 6.46 -4.40 3.60
N LYS A 53 5.42 -4.39 2.76
CA LYS A 53 4.05 -4.80 3.17
C LYS A 53 3.90 -6.29 3.39
N GLU A 54 4.73 -7.10 2.75
CA GLU A 54 4.73 -8.56 2.94
C GLU A 54 5.46 -8.97 4.23
N VAL A 55 6.25 -8.05 4.83
CA VAL A 55 6.85 -8.29 6.13
C VAL A 55 5.74 -8.31 7.19
N PRO A 56 5.65 -9.37 8.02
CA PRO A 56 4.65 -9.41 9.08
C PRO A 56 4.92 -8.31 10.11
N ASP A 57 3.85 -7.62 10.53
CA ASP A 57 3.90 -6.58 11.57
C ASP A 57 4.49 -7.12 12.89
N VAL A 58 4.27 -8.41 13.15
CA VAL A 58 4.74 -9.10 14.36
C VAL A 58 5.90 -10.03 14.02
N ARG A 59 7.04 -9.79 14.65
CA ARG A 59 8.23 -10.66 14.56
C ARG A 59 8.09 -11.86 15.50
N GLN A 60 7.35 -12.87 15.07
CA GLN A 60 7.06 -14.07 15.86
C GLN A 60 8.33 -14.73 16.43
N ASN A 61 9.41 -14.81 15.64
CA ASN A 61 10.70 -15.35 16.07
C ASN A 61 11.24 -14.70 17.37
N LYS A 62 11.08 -13.38 17.52
CA LYS A 62 11.54 -12.67 18.72
C LYS A 62 10.66 -12.97 19.92
N ILE A 63 9.36 -13.09 19.71
CA ILE A 63 8.41 -13.44 20.77
C ILE A 63 8.73 -14.83 21.30
N ASP A 64 9.01 -15.79 20.43
CA ASP A 64 9.28 -17.16 20.85
C ASP A 64 10.63 -17.28 21.55
N GLU A 65 11.66 -16.55 21.11
CA GLU A 65 12.93 -16.40 21.84
C GLU A 65 12.70 -15.86 23.26
N PHE A 66 11.92 -14.79 23.42
CA PHE A 66 11.61 -14.27 24.75
C PHE A 66 10.81 -15.26 25.59
N LYS A 67 9.80 -15.95 25.02
CA LYS A 67 9.03 -16.96 25.74
C LYS A 67 9.92 -18.08 26.29
N GLU A 68 10.91 -18.51 25.52
CA GLU A 68 11.88 -19.51 25.95
C GLU A 68 12.72 -19.00 27.13
N VAL A 69 13.25 -17.78 27.04
CA VAL A 69 14.04 -17.14 28.11
C VAL A 69 13.21 -16.91 29.39
N TYR A 70 11.92 -16.61 29.25
CA TYR A 70 10.99 -16.55 30.38
C TYR A 70 10.72 -17.93 30.99
N HIS A 71 10.54 -18.97 30.17
CA HIS A 71 10.34 -20.35 30.64
C HIS A 71 11.57 -20.93 31.33
N SER A 72 12.78 -20.63 30.82
CA SER A 72 14.04 -21.06 31.44
C SER A 72 14.36 -20.32 32.73
N GLY A 73 13.61 -19.27 33.08
CA GLY A 73 13.84 -18.45 34.26
C GLY A 73 15.14 -17.65 34.22
N THR A 74 15.78 -17.57 33.04
CA THR A 74 17.06 -16.85 32.84
C THR A 74 16.86 -15.39 32.44
N TYR A 75 15.61 -14.92 32.38
CA TYR A 75 15.29 -13.52 32.20
C TYR A 75 15.69 -12.70 33.44
N ASN A 76 16.91 -12.19 33.46
CA ASN A 76 17.42 -11.32 34.51
C ASN A 76 17.63 -9.90 33.96
N VAL A 77 16.82 -8.95 34.43
CA VAL A 77 16.94 -7.53 34.07
C VAL A 77 17.62 -6.80 35.21
N SER A 78 18.72 -6.13 34.90
CA SER A 78 19.43 -5.29 35.86
C SER A 78 18.73 -3.95 36.07
N GLY A 79 18.87 -3.37 37.26
CA GLY A 79 18.34 -2.03 37.54
C GLY A 79 18.91 -0.94 36.61
N GLN A 80 20.13 -1.13 36.10
CA GLN A 80 20.75 -0.22 35.13
C GLN A 80 20.04 -0.23 33.78
N GLU A 81 19.67 -1.41 33.27
CA GLU A 81 18.93 -1.54 32.00
C GLU A 81 17.55 -0.89 32.07
N ILE A 82 16.89 -0.96 33.23
CA ILE A 82 15.60 -0.31 33.46
C ILE A 82 15.77 1.22 33.39
N VAL A 83 16.77 1.77 34.07
CA VAL A 83 17.06 3.22 34.07
C VAL A 83 17.43 3.69 32.67
N GLU A 84 18.25 2.94 31.95
CA GLU A 84 18.62 3.27 30.57
C GLU A 84 17.38 3.28 29.65
N LYS A 85 16.47 2.31 29.81
CA LYS A 85 15.25 2.30 29.00
C LYS A 85 14.29 3.42 29.32
N LEU A 86 14.12 3.76 30.59
CA LEU A 86 13.33 4.91 31.00
C LEU A 86 13.92 6.22 30.46
N GLY A 87 15.24 6.39 30.53
CA GLY A 87 15.92 7.56 29.98
C GLY A 87 15.73 7.69 28.47
N LYS A 88 15.92 6.60 27.71
CA LYS A 88 15.67 6.59 26.26
C LYS A 88 14.22 6.92 25.91
N ALA A 89 13.25 6.36 26.62
CA ALA A 89 11.82 6.63 26.38
C ALA A 89 11.47 8.11 26.55
N MET A 90 12.02 8.78 27.58
CA MET A 90 11.78 10.21 27.81
C MET A 90 12.44 11.12 26.76
N ILE A 91 13.54 10.69 26.16
CA ILE A 91 14.24 11.46 25.12
C ILE A 91 13.49 11.36 23.79
N ASP A 92 12.99 10.16 23.46
CA ASP A 92 12.26 9.89 22.21
C ASP A 92 10.90 10.61 22.18
N GLU A 93 10.22 10.76 23.33
CA GLU A 93 8.96 11.51 23.43
C GLU A 93 9.13 13.03 23.25
N LYS A 94 10.35 13.55 23.45
CA LYS A 94 10.66 14.98 23.32
C LYS A 94 11.23 15.37 21.96
N ALA A 95 11.44 14.42 21.05
CA ALA A 95 12.01 14.63 19.71
C ALA A 95 10.94 14.83 18.63
#